data_AF-A0A964EWP6-F1
#
_entry.id   AF-A0A964EWP6-F1
#
_cell.length_a   1.000
_cell.length_b   1.000
_cell.length_c   1.000
_cell.angle_alpha   90.00
_cell.angle_beta   90.00
_cell.angle_gamma   90.00
#
_symmetry.space_group_name_H-M   'P 1'
#
loop_
_entity.id
_entity.type
_entity.pdbx_description
1 polymer ?
#
loop_
_entity_poly.entity_id
_entity_poly.type
_entity_poly.pdbx_seq_one_letter_code
_entity_poly.pdbx_strand_id
1 'polypeptide(L)'
;MATDRFETFAEFWPHYLGEHRTPLCRVAHFVGTSISIALYAASFALDPVGFGGAMLFVVALGAAGFSVVESRARATVFLLAMFGVAAWAQPYLVPAAVAAGYAFAWVGHFHIENNRPASFDYPVWSFFADLRMWALMLTGRLWSGDPVTQVA
;
A
#
# COMPACT_ATOMS: atom_id res chain seq x y z
N MET A 1 1.79 -22.81 -17.02
CA MET A 1 0.42 -22.31 -17.23
C MET A 1 0.46 -20.82 -16.99
N ALA A 2 -0.05 -19.99 -17.90
CA ALA A 2 -0.25 -18.58 -17.58
C ALA A 2 -1.22 -18.56 -16.39
N THR A 3 -0.75 -18.16 -15.21
CA THR A 3 -1.65 -17.90 -14.08
C THR A 3 -2.47 -16.70 -14.51
N ASP A 4 -3.75 -16.91 -14.82
CA ASP A 4 -4.67 -15.82 -15.10
C ASP A 4 -4.52 -14.78 -13.98
N ARG A 5 -4.33 -13.52 -14.37
CA ARG A 5 -4.26 -12.47 -13.38
C ARG A 5 -5.62 -12.41 -12.67
N PHE A 6 -5.62 -12.16 -11.37
CA PHE A 6 -6.84 -11.79 -10.67
C PHE A 6 -7.54 -10.64 -11.40
N GLU A 7 -8.84 -10.79 -11.65
CA GLU A 7 -9.64 -9.83 -12.42
C GLU A 7 -10.39 -8.87 -11.48
N THR A 8 -10.56 -9.27 -10.22
CA THR A 8 -11.18 -8.41 -9.20
C THR A 8 -10.39 -8.37 -7.89
N PHE A 9 -10.52 -7.26 -7.16
CA PHE A 9 -9.96 -7.14 -5.81
C PHE A 9 -10.51 -8.20 -4.83
N ALA A 10 -11.76 -8.64 -5.03
CA ALA A 10 -12.37 -9.68 -4.21
C ALA A 10 -11.68 -11.04 -4.37
N GLU A 11 -11.20 -11.37 -5.57
CA GLU A 11 -10.41 -12.58 -5.84
C GLU A 11 -8.98 -12.43 -5.29
N PHE A 12 -8.39 -11.25 -5.42
CA PHE A 12 -7.04 -10.96 -4.93
C PHE A 12 -6.94 -10.97 -3.40
N TRP A 13 -7.98 -10.49 -2.70
CA TRP A 13 -7.91 -10.25 -1.26
C TRP A 13 -7.58 -11.50 -0.42
N PRO A 14 -8.22 -12.67 -0.61
CA PRO A 14 -7.84 -13.90 0.09
C PRO A 14 -6.41 -14.36 -0.22
N HIS A 15 -5.96 -14.18 -1.48
CA HIS A 15 -4.59 -14.49 -1.87
C HIS A 15 -3.58 -13.61 -1.13
N TYR A 16 -3.81 -12.30 -1.12
CA TYR A 16 -2.99 -11.33 -0.39
C TYR A 16 -2.90 -11.67 1.10
N LEU A 17 -4.01 -11.99 1.78
CA LEU A 17 -3.95 -12.41 3.19
C LEU A 17 -3.21 -13.73 3.39
N GLY A 18 -3.27 -14.62 2.39
CA GLY A 18 -2.49 -15.85 2.36
C GLY A 18 -0.98 -15.62 2.31
N GLU A 19 -0.52 -14.47 1.80
CA GLU A 19 0.89 -14.04 1.85
C GLU A 19 1.30 -13.45 3.21
N HIS A 20 0.33 -13.19 4.10
CA HIS A 20 0.54 -12.57 5.42
C HIS A 20 -0.04 -13.44 6.54
N ARG A 21 0.19 -14.76 6.49
CA ARG A 21 -0.38 -15.73 7.44
C ARG A 21 0.15 -15.58 8.86
N THR A 22 1.40 -15.17 9.00
CA THR A 22 2.07 -15.03 10.29
C THR A 22 1.69 -13.69 10.93
N PRO A 23 1.26 -13.67 12.21
CA PRO A 23 0.94 -12.43 12.92
C PRO A 23 2.05 -11.38 12.89
N LEU A 24 3.31 -11.80 13.01
CA LEU A 24 4.47 -10.89 12.95
C LEU A 24 4.59 -10.17 11.59
N CYS A 25 4.28 -10.85 10.48
CA CYS A 25 4.27 -10.22 9.16
C CYS A 25 3.23 -9.10 9.12
N ARG A 26 2.00 -9.39 9.56
CA ARG A 26 0.92 -8.40 9.63
C ARG A 26 1.24 -7.24 10.56
N VAL A 27 1.88 -7.50 11.70
CA VAL A 27 2.34 -6.46 12.63
C VAL A 27 3.39 -5.57 11.98
N ALA A 28 4.34 -6.14 11.24
CA ALA A 28 5.34 -5.35 10.51
C ALA A 28 4.64 -4.40 9.52
N HIS A 29 3.71 -4.91 8.70
CA HIS A 29 2.89 -4.09 7.80
C HIS A 29 2.12 -3.01 8.57
N PHE A 30 1.44 -3.39 9.66
CA PHE A 30 0.67 -2.44 10.47
C PHE A 30 1.53 -1.28 11.00
N VAL A 31 2.73 -1.58 11.51
CA VAL A 31 3.67 -0.56 12.00
C VAL A 31 4.15 0.32 10.85
N GLY A 32 4.58 -0.27 9.73
CA GLY A 32 5.01 0.45 8.53
C GLY A 32 3.94 1.40 8.01
N THR A 33 2.72 0.88 7.78
CA THR A 33 1.57 1.66 7.32
C THR A 33 1.20 2.77 8.30
N SER A 34 1.24 2.52 9.61
CA SER A 34 0.96 3.55 10.62
C SER A 34 1.96 4.70 10.58
N ILE A 35 3.26 4.39 10.43
CA ILE A 35 4.31 5.41 10.28
C ILE A 35 4.12 6.18 8.97
N SER A 36 3.86 5.50 7.86
CA SER A 36 3.57 6.15 6.57
C SER A 36 2.38 7.11 6.67
N ILE A 37 1.27 6.67 7.27
CA ILE A 37 0.07 7.50 7.47
C ILE A 37 0.41 8.71 8.34
N ALA A 38 1.13 8.53 9.46
CA ALA A 38 1.51 9.62 10.34
C ALA A 38 2.39 10.67 9.63
N LEU A 39 3.32 10.23 8.78
CA LEU A 39 4.20 11.13 8.02
C LEU A 39 3.45 11.89 6.92
N TYR A 40 2.48 11.24 6.25
CA TYR A 40 1.59 11.93 5.32
C TYR A 40 0.65 12.92 6.02
N ALA A 41 0.14 12.57 7.20
CA ALA A 41 -0.67 13.48 8.02
C ALA A 41 0.15 14.69 8.49
N ALA A 42 1.40 14.47 8.92
CA ALA A 42 2.33 15.54 9.28
C ALA A 42 2.66 16.44 8.07
N SER A 43 2.87 15.85 6.89
CA SER A 43 3.08 16.59 5.63
C SER A 43 1.91 17.54 5.35
N PHE A 44 0.67 17.06 5.52
CA PHE A 44 -0.53 17.88 5.35
C PHE A 44 -0.66 18.95 6.45
N ALA A 45 -0.37 18.61 7.71
CA ALA A 45 -0.45 19.56 8.81
C ALA A 45 0.57 20.72 8.69
N LEU A 46 1.76 20.44 8.13
CA LEU A 46 2.82 21.42 7.94
C LEU A 46 2.63 22.31 6.72
N ASP A 47 2.03 21.77 5.64
CA ASP A 47 1.76 22.51 4.40
C ASP A 47 0.40 22.11 3.80
N PRO A 48 -0.72 22.55 4.42
CA PRO A 48 -2.05 22.11 4.00
C PRO A 48 -2.42 22.60 2.59
N VAL A 49 -1.84 23.71 2.13
CA VAL A 49 -2.13 24.27 0.81
C VAL A 49 -1.26 23.63 -0.26
N GLY A 50 0.06 23.60 -0.10
CA GLY A 50 0.97 23.04 -1.11
C GLY A 50 0.85 21.52 -1.19
N PHE A 51 0.98 20.83 -0.06
CA PHE A 51 0.83 19.38 -0.01
C PHE A 51 -0.62 18.94 -0.26
N GLY A 52 -1.61 19.63 0.29
CA GLY A 52 -3.02 19.33 0.05
C GLY A 52 -3.41 19.51 -1.43
N GLY A 53 -2.98 20.60 -2.06
CA GLY A 53 -3.18 20.84 -3.49
C GLY A 53 -2.49 19.77 -4.36
N ALA A 54 -1.26 19.40 -4.02
CA ALA A 54 -0.52 18.31 -4.66
C ALA A 54 -1.28 16.97 -4.57
N MET A 55 -1.81 16.62 -3.39
CA MET A 55 -2.61 15.41 -3.18
C MET A 55 -3.91 15.42 -3.95
N LEU A 56 -4.63 16.54 -3.99
CA LEU A 56 -5.85 16.68 -4.80
C LEU A 56 -5.56 16.49 -6.29
N PHE A 57 -4.48 17.08 -6.80
CA PHE A 57 -4.04 16.89 -8.18
C PHE A 57 -3.73 15.42 -8.48
N VAL A 58 -3.00 14.76 -7.57
CA VAL A 58 -2.67 13.34 -7.66
C VAL A 58 -3.93 12.46 -7.70
N VAL A 59 -4.89 12.70 -6.81
CA VAL A 59 -6.16 11.96 -6.75
C VAL A 59 -6.98 12.21 -8.02
N ALA A 60 -7.07 13.46 -8.50
CA ALA A 60 -7.79 13.80 -9.71
C ALA A 60 -7.19 13.14 -10.95
N LEU A 61 -5.86 13.15 -11.08
CA LEU A 61 -5.14 12.49 -12.17
C LEU A 61 -5.35 10.97 -12.12
N GLY A 62 -5.36 10.38 -10.92
CA GLY A 62 -5.65 8.96 -10.72
C GLY A 62 -7.06 8.57 -11.08
N ALA A 63 -8.06 9.36 -10.66
CA ALA A 63 -9.45 9.14 -11.03
C ALA A 63 -9.65 9.23 -12.55
N ALA A 64 -8.98 10.16 -13.22
CA ALA A 64 -9.04 10.31 -14.68
C ALA A 64 -8.30 9.19 -15.44
N GLY A 65 -7.23 8.64 -14.85
CA GLY A 65 -6.35 7.64 -15.46
C GLY A 65 -6.59 6.20 -15.02
N PHE A 66 -7.50 5.93 -14.09
CA PHE A 66 -7.62 4.63 -13.40
C PHE A 66 -7.74 3.43 -14.37
N SER A 67 -8.55 3.55 -15.43
CA SER A 67 -8.72 2.50 -16.46
C SER A 67 -7.52 2.34 -17.41
N VAL A 68 -6.60 3.30 -17.43
CA VAL A 68 -5.43 3.37 -18.31
C VAL A 68 -4.15 2.90 -17.59
N VAL A 69 -4.10 3.06 -16.26
CA VAL A 69 -2.96 2.80 -15.37
C VAL A 69 -2.69 1.29 -15.20
N GLU A 70 -3.69 0.41 -15.31
CA GLU A 70 -3.55 -1.05 -15.10
C GLU A 70 -2.62 -1.76 -16.13
N SER A 71 -2.33 -1.11 -17.25
CA SER A 71 -1.27 -1.58 -18.15
C SER A 71 0.10 -1.40 -17.48
N ARG A 72 0.87 -2.49 -17.29
CA ARG A 72 2.13 -2.51 -16.50
C ARG A 72 3.11 -1.35 -16.78
N ALA A 73 3.15 -0.83 -18.00
CA ALA A 73 4.02 0.28 -18.38
C ALA A 73 3.52 1.67 -17.89
N ARG A 74 2.22 1.82 -17.61
CA ARG A 74 1.60 3.09 -17.19
C ARG A 74 1.47 3.21 -15.67
N ALA A 75 1.27 2.09 -14.95
CA ALA A 75 1.22 2.06 -13.48
C ALA A 75 2.49 2.64 -12.83
N THR A 76 3.66 2.21 -13.28
CA THR A 76 4.94 2.66 -12.70
C THR A 76 5.16 4.15 -12.93
N VAL A 77 4.94 4.65 -14.16
CA VAL A 77 5.06 6.08 -14.48
C VAL A 77 4.07 6.90 -13.67
N PHE A 78 2.85 6.39 -13.50
CA PHE A 78 1.82 7.03 -12.70
C PHE A 78 2.22 7.12 -11.23
N LEU A 79 2.65 6.02 -10.60
CA LEU A 79 3.12 6.02 -9.21
C LEU A 79 4.35 6.93 -9.00
N LEU A 80 5.29 6.95 -9.95
CA LEU A 80 6.44 7.85 -9.91
C LEU A 80 6.02 9.32 -10.05
N ALA A 81 5.06 9.64 -10.91
CA ALA A 81 4.52 10.99 -11.05
C ALA A 81 3.76 11.42 -9.77
N MET A 82 2.95 10.53 -9.19
CA MET A 82 2.26 10.78 -7.92
C MET A 82 3.26 11.09 -6.79
N PHE A 83 4.29 10.26 -6.66
CA PHE A 83 5.35 10.44 -5.68
C PHE A 83 6.14 11.72 -5.94
N GLY A 84 6.48 12.01 -7.20
CA GLY A 84 7.24 13.21 -7.58
C GLY A 84 6.51 14.51 -7.23
N VAL A 85 5.21 14.59 -7.49
CA VAL A 85 4.38 15.76 -7.15
C VAL A 85 4.27 15.93 -5.63
N ALA A 86 4.08 14.84 -4.89
CA ALA A 86 4.01 14.85 -3.44
C ALA A 86 5.35 15.23 -2.79
N ALA A 87 6.45 14.65 -3.27
CA ALA A 87 7.80 14.89 -2.78
C ALA A 87 8.32 16.29 -3.16
N TRP A 88 7.82 16.90 -4.23
CA TRP A 88 8.11 18.31 -4.52
C TRP A 88 7.59 19.23 -3.40
N ALA A 89 6.37 18.98 -2.90
CA ALA A 89 5.82 19.74 -1.78
C ALA A 89 6.53 19.41 -0.45
N GLN A 90 6.89 18.13 -0.23
CA GLN A 90 7.46 17.66 1.04
C GLN A 90 8.64 16.69 0.78
N PRO A 91 9.86 17.20 0.51
CA PRO A 91 10.97 16.40 -0.02
C PRO A 91 11.60 15.43 0.97
N TYR A 92 11.31 15.54 2.26
CA TYR A 92 11.83 14.63 3.29
C TYR A 92 10.76 13.69 3.83
N LEU A 93 9.58 14.23 4.14
CA LEU A 93 8.52 13.45 4.79
C LEU A 93 7.88 12.43 3.84
N VAL A 94 7.71 12.77 2.55
CA VAL A 94 7.11 11.85 1.58
C VAL A 94 8.04 10.67 1.27
N PRO A 95 9.35 10.87 0.98
CA PRO A 95 10.27 9.74 0.87
C PRO A 95 10.38 8.93 2.16
N ALA A 96 10.40 9.58 3.33
CA ALA A 96 10.40 8.86 4.61
C ALA A 96 9.13 8.01 4.81
N ALA A 97 7.96 8.53 4.40
CA ALA A 97 6.69 7.80 4.47
C ALA A 97 6.71 6.55 3.60
N VAL A 98 7.21 6.65 2.36
CA VAL A 98 7.34 5.50 1.45
C VAL A 98 8.39 4.52 1.97
N ALA A 99 9.55 5.02 2.40
CA ALA A 99 10.62 4.18 2.93
C ALA A 99 10.17 3.38 4.16
N ALA A 100 9.43 4.01 5.07
CA ALA A 100 8.88 3.32 6.23
C ALA A 100 7.93 2.19 5.83
N GLY A 101 6.95 2.47 4.95
CA GLY A 101 6.00 1.45 4.50
C GLY A 101 6.69 0.25 3.87
N TYR A 102 7.62 0.50 2.94
CA TYR A 102 8.35 -0.58 2.25
C TYR A 102 9.34 -1.32 3.15
N ALA A 103 10.08 -0.62 4.02
CA ALA A 103 11.07 -1.26 4.88
C ALA A 103 10.43 -2.29 5.81
N PHE A 104 9.32 -1.94 6.47
CA PHE A 104 8.62 -2.86 7.35
C PHE A 104 7.89 -3.97 6.58
N ALA A 105 7.26 -3.66 5.45
CA ALA A 105 6.61 -4.67 4.61
C ALA A 105 7.63 -5.72 4.09
N TRP A 106 8.80 -5.28 3.64
CA TRP A 106 9.86 -6.18 3.17
C TRP A 106 10.47 -7.04 4.27
N VAL A 107 10.54 -6.55 5.50
CA VAL A 107 10.89 -7.40 6.65
C VAL A 107 9.84 -8.51 6.82
N GLY A 108 8.55 -8.17 6.74
CA GLY A 108 7.45 -9.14 6.73
C GLY A 108 7.60 -10.21 5.65
N HIS A 109 7.67 -9.78 4.40
CA HIS A 109 7.71 -10.71 3.26
C HIS A 109 8.99 -11.54 3.19
N PHE A 110 10.16 -10.91 3.26
CA PHE A 110 11.42 -11.61 2.97
C PHE A 110 12.01 -12.34 4.17
N HIS A 111 11.79 -11.84 5.40
CA HIS A 111 12.43 -12.42 6.59
C HIS A 111 11.46 -13.24 7.45
N ILE A 112 10.15 -12.96 7.39
CA ILE A 112 9.15 -13.69 8.19
C ILE A 112 8.45 -14.74 7.31
N GLU A 113 7.81 -14.31 6.22
CA GLU A 113 7.03 -15.23 5.36
C GLU A 113 7.87 -15.95 4.31
N ASN A 114 9.08 -15.47 4.05
CA ASN A 114 9.98 -15.98 3.01
C ASN A 114 9.30 -16.05 1.63
N ASN A 115 8.50 -15.03 1.29
CA ASN A 115 7.78 -14.94 0.03
C ASN A 115 8.13 -13.67 -0.74
N ARG A 116 7.69 -13.64 -2.00
CA ARG A 116 7.81 -12.46 -2.86
C ARG A 116 6.52 -11.63 -2.70
N PRO A 117 6.60 -10.34 -2.34
CA PRO A 117 5.41 -9.49 -2.18
C PRO A 117 4.54 -9.42 -3.43
N ALA A 118 3.22 -9.56 -3.29
CA ALA A 118 2.24 -9.29 -4.35
C ALA A 118 2.38 -7.89 -4.98
N SER A 119 2.98 -6.93 -4.26
CA SER A 119 3.23 -5.57 -4.78
C SER A 119 4.05 -5.53 -6.07
N PHE A 120 4.83 -6.58 -6.37
CA PHE A 120 5.57 -6.65 -7.63
C PHE A 120 4.70 -6.99 -8.84
N ASP A 121 3.56 -7.63 -8.63
CA ASP A 121 2.64 -8.04 -9.69
C ASP A 121 1.36 -7.18 -9.72
N TYR A 122 0.88 -6.78 -8.53
CA TYR A 122 -0.33 -6.00 -8.29
C TYR A 122 -0.05 -4.79 -7.35
N PRO A 123 0.72 -3.78 -7.80
CA PRO A 123 1.17 -2.69 -6.92
C PRO A 123 0.01 -1.89 -6.32
N VAL A 124 -0.98 -1.53 -7.14
CA VAL A 124 -2.14 -0.73 -6.69
C VAL A 124 -3.03 -1.52 -5.75
N TRP A 125 -3.35 -2.78 -6.08
CA TRP A 125 -4.18 -3.60 -5.20
C TRP A 125 -3.47 -3.97 -3.91
N SER A 126 -2.17 -4.20 -3.93
CA SER A 126 -1.39 -4.45 -2.72
C SER A 126 -1.39 -3.24 -1.79
N PHE A 127 -1.28 -2.03 -2.33
CA PHE A 127 -1.42 -0.80 -1.54
C PHE A 127 -2.81 -0.69 -0.87
N PHE A 128 -3.90 -0.93 -1.61
CA PHE A 128 -5.24 -0.91 -1.02
C PHE A 128 -5.48 -2.07 -0.05
N ALA A 129 -4.86 -3.23 -0.30
CA ALA A 129 -4.92 -4.37 0.59
C ALA A 129 -4.18 -4.11 1.92
N ASP A 130 -3.02 -3.45 1.89
CA ASP A 130 -2.32 -2.97 3.10
C ASP A 130 -3.23 -2.04 3.92
N LEU A 131 -3.89 -1.06 3.28
CA LEU A 131 -4.83 -0.17 3.97
C LEU A 131 -6.03 -0.91 4.55
N ARG A 132 -6.58 -1.88 3.82
CA ARG A 132 -7.69 -2.73 4.29
C ARG A 132 -7.27 -3.60 5.47
N MET A 133 -6.09 -4.23 5.40
CA MET A 133 -5.54 -5.04 6.49
C MET A 133 -5.27 -4.18 7.71
N TRP A 134 -4.66 -3.01 7.53
CA TRP A 134 -4.41 -2.03 8.60
C TRP A 134 -5.70 -1.60 9.30
N ALA A 135 -6.77 -1.29 8.55
CA ALA A 135 -8.06 -0.93 9.12
C ALA A 135 -8.71 -2.09 9.90
N LEU A 136 -8.62 -3.31 9.39
CA LEU A 136 -9.07 -4.50 10.11
C LEU A 136 -8.29 -4.72 11.41
N MET A 137 -6.97 -4.52 11.38
CA MET A 137 -6.14 -4.57 12.59
C MET A 137 -6.47 -3.48 13.59
N LEU A 138 -6.70 -2.24 13.15
CA LEU A 138 -7.17 -1.17 14.05
C LEU A 138 -8.48 -1.52 14.77
N THR A 139 -9.38 -2.26 14.11
CA THR A 139 -10.65 -2.71 14.70
C THR A 139 -10.54 -4.00 15.50
N GLY A 140 -9.32 -4.48 15.77
CA GLY A 140 -9.08 -5.65 16.61
C GLY A 140 -9.11 -7.00 15.86
N ARG A 141 -9.17 -7.00 14.52
CA ARG A 141 -9.15 -8.23 13.71
C ARG A 141 -7.75 -8.56 13.22
N LEU A 142 -7.51 -9.79 12.77
CA LEU A 142 -6.24 -10.22 12.16
C LEU A 142 -5.00 -10.15 13.07
N TRP A 143 -5.09 -9.88 14.37
CA TRP A 143 -3.91 -9.89 15.25
C TRP A 143 -3.33 -11.28 15.52
N SER A 144 -4.12 -12.32 15.32
CA SER A 144 -3.73 -13.72 15.55
C SER A 144 -4.51 -14.64 14.61
N GLY A 145 -4.24 -15.94 14.63
CA GLY A 145 -4.95 -16.94 13.84
C GLY A 145 -4.70 -16.83 12.32
N ASP A 146 -5.44 -17.64 11.57
CA ASP A 146 -5.43 -17.63 10.11
C ASP A 146 -6.23 -16.41 9.61
N PRO A 147 -5.60 -15.47 8.88
CA PRO A 147 -6.30 -14.28 8.40
C PRO A 147 -7.31 -14.59 7.28
N VAL A 148 -7.10 -15.66 6.50
CA VAL A 148 -7.95 -16.00 5.35
C VAL A 148 -9.32 -16.46 5.83
N THR A 149 -9.37 -17.25 6.90
CA THR A 149 -10.62 -17.75 7.48
C THR A 149 -11.38 -16.69 8.27
N GLN A 150 -10.71 -15.64 8.75
CA GLN A 150 -11.33 -14.56 9.51
C GLN A 150 -12.10 -13.56 8.65
N VAL A 151 -11.91 -13.56 7.33
CA VAL A 151 -12.53 -12.60 6.39
C VAL A 151 -13.38 -13.27 5.31
N ALA A 152 -13.43 -14.59 5.32
CA ALA A 152 -14.38 -15.39 4.53
C ALA A 152 -15.80 -15.18 5.09
#